data_AF-A0A2T0JPW8-F1
#
_entry.id   AF-A0A2T0JPW8-F1
#
_cell.length_a   1.000
_cell.length_b   1.000
_cell.length_c   1.000
_cell.angle_alpha   90.00
_cell.angle_beta   90.00
_cell.angle_gamma   90.00
#
_symmetry.space_group_name_H-M   'P 1'
#
loop_
_entity.id
_entity.type
_entity.pdbx_description
1 polymer ?
#
loop_
_entity_poly.entity_id
_entity_poly.type
_entity_poly.pdbx_seq_one_letter_code
_entity_poly.pdbx_strand_id
1 'polypeptide(L)' 'MEQPEDSVELHLHRLADGCYGQAEVAGPGQTLASEEPFPFAIDVASLTRRRRV' A
#
# COMPACT_ATOMS: atom_id res chain seq x y z
N MET A 1 -15.17 -10.86 -0.36
CA MET A 1 -15.00 -10.41 1.05
C MET A 1 -15.10 -8.91 1.04
N GLU A 2 -15.96 -8.35 1.87
CA GLU A 2 -16.17 -6.90 1.96
C GLU A 2 -15.04 -6.31 2.83
N GLN A 3 -14.27 -5.37 2.27
CA GLN A 3 -13.28 -4.62 3.03
C GLN A 3 -14.03 -3.76 4.06
N PRO A 4 -13.59 -3.73 5.34
CA PRO A 4 -14.16 -2.82 6.34
C PRO A 4 -14.14 -1.37 5.84
N GLU A 5 -15.18 -0.59 6.13
CA GLU A 5 -15.37 0.78 5.60
C GLU A 5 -14.22 1.75 5.95
N ASP A 6 -13.41 1.44 6.97
CA ASP A 6 -12.23 2.20 7.40
C ASP A 6 -10.89 1.49 7.13
N SER A 7 -10.89 0.48 6.24
CA SER A 7 -9.66 -0.23 5.87
C SER A 7 -8.98 0.43 4.67
N VAL A 8 -7.65 0.55 4.76
CA VAL A 8 -6.79 1.01 3.66
C VAL A 8 -5.96 -0.18 3.19
N GLU A 9 -5.88 -0.33 1.87
CA GLU A 9 -4.99 -1.28 1.20
C GLU A 9 -4.11 -0.50 0.23
N LEU A 10 -2.82 -0.79 0.24
CA LEU A 10 -1.83 -0.19 -0.65
C LEU A 10 -1.47 -1.19 -1.74
N HIS A 11 -1.50 -0.74 -2.99
CA HIS A 11 -1.10 -1.52 -4.14
C HIS A 11 0.13 -0.87 -4.77
N LEU A 12 1.26 -1.56 -4.74
CA LEU A 12 2.45 -1.15 -5.48
C LEU A 12 2.33 -1.65 -6.91
N HIS A 13 2.36 -0.73 -7.87
CA HIS A 13 2.47 -1.07 -9.29
C HIS A 13 3.84 -0.67 -9.83
N ARG A 14 4.43 -1.53 -10.66
CA ARG A 14 5.71 -1.28 -11.34
C ARG A 14 5.51 -1.24 -12.84
N LEU A 15 6.19 -0.31 -13.49
CA LEU A 15 6.24 -0.24 -14.95
C LEU A 15 7.24 -1.28 -15.46
N ALA A 16 6.76 -2.25 -16.23
CA ALA A 16 7.57 -3.22 -16.93
C ALA A 16 6.97 -3.43 -18.33
N ASP A 17 7.83 -3.55 -19.35
CA ASP A 17 7.41 -3.83 -20.73
C ASP A 17 6.30 -2.90 -21.28
N GLY A 18 6.32 -1.63 -20.85
CA GLY A 18 5.39 -0.60 -21.31
C GLY A 18 4.02 -0.58 -20.62
N CYS A 19 3.80 -1.40 -19.58
CA CYS A 19 2.58 -1.36 -18.78
C CYS A 19 2.84 -1.45 -17.26
N TYR A 20 1.91 -0.94 -16.47
CA TYR A 20 1.98 -1.04 -15.01
C TYR A 20 1.36 -2.37 -14.54
N GLY A 21 2.18 -3.25 -13.96
CA GLY A 21 1.74 -4.47 -13.30
C GLY A 21 1.73 -4.33 -11.78
N GLN A 22 0.81 -5.02 -11.09
CA GLN A 22 0.80 -5.07 -9.63
C GLN A 22 1.99 -5.90 -9.14
N ALA A 23 2.82 -5.31 -8.29
CA ALA A 23 4.00 -5.93 -7.71
C ALA A 23 3.73 -6.43 -6.29
N GLU A 24 3.05 -5.64 -5.46
CA GLU A 24 2.80 -5.97 -4.05
C GLU A 24 1.53 -5.31 -3.54
N VAL A 25 0.90 -5.94 -2.55
CA VAL A 25 -0.29 -5.43 -1.87
C VAL A 25 -0.09 -5.56 -0.37
N ALA A 26 -0.39 -4.50 0.36
CA ALA A 26 -0.35 -4.49 1.83
C ALA A 26 -1.65 -3.95 2.39
N GLY A 27 -2.29 -4.74 3.26
CA GLY A 27 -3.50 -4.38 3.98
C GLY A 27 -3.23 -3.84 5.40
N PRO A 28 -4.30 -3.64 6.19
CA PRO A 28 -4.20 -3.10 7.54
C PRO A 28 -3.24 -3.88 8.45
N GLY A 29 -2.35 -3.17 9.13
CA GLY A 29 -1.34 -3.76 10.03
C GLY A 29 -0.12 -4.37 9.32
N GLN A 30 -0.07 -4.29 7.98
CA GLN A 30 1.11 -4.67 7.19
C GLN A 30 1.93 -3.43 6.83
N THR A 31 3.18 -3.66 6.42
CA THR A 31 4.07 -2.64 5.86
C THR A 31 4.28 -2.95 4.39
N LEU A 32 4.03 -1.97 3.52
CA LEU A 32 4.41 -2.03 2.11
C LEU A 32 5.85 -1.52 1.98
N ALA A 33 6.77 -2.34 1.49
CA ALA A 33 8.17 -1.94 1.32
C ALA A 33 8.67 -2.30 -0.08
N SER A 34 9.67 -1.57 -0.57
CA SER A 34 10.34 -1.90 -1.82
C SER A 34 11.76 -1.38 -1.77
N GLU A 35 12.73 -2.18 -2.23
CA GLU A 35 14.13 -1.76 -2.35
C GLU A 35 14.42 -1.04 -3.68
N GLU A 36 13.55 -1.22 -4.67
CA GLU A 36 13.69 -0.64 -6.02
C GLU A 36 12.44 0.17 -6.43
N PRO A 37 12.59 1.22 -7.26
CA PRO A 37 13.84 1.81 -7.73
C PRO A 37 14.58 2.63 -6.65
N PHE A 38 13.90 2.94 -5.55
CA PHE A 38 14.47 3.58 -4.37
C PHE A 38 13.87 2.91 -3.12
N PRO A 39 14.67 2.68 -2.07
CA PRO A 39 14.21 2.00 -0.87
C PRO A 39 13.16 2.81 -0.12
N PHE A 40 12.05 2.19 0.26
CA PHE A 40 11.03 2.76 1.14
C PHE A 40 10.31 1.70 1.95
N ALA A 41 9.67 2.13 3.04
CA ALA A 41 8.73 1.34 3.82
C ALA A 41 7.57 2.21 4.31
N ILE A 42 6.33 1.75 4.12
CA ILE A 42 5.11 2.45 4.51
C ILE A 42 4.27 1.51 5.39
N ASP A 43 4.13 1.85 6.67
CA ASP A 43 3.20 1.18 7.57
C ASP A 43 1.76 1.60 7.24
N VAL A 44 0.92 0.63 6.82
CA VAL A 44 -0.46 0.90 6.42
C VAL A 44 -1.29 1.44 7.59
N ALA A 45 -0.99 1.02 8.83
CA ALA A 45 -1.70 1.52 10.01
C ALA A 45 -1.44 3.01 10.30
N SER A 46 -0.36 3.58 9.74
CA SER A 46 -0.06 5.01 9.88
C SER A 46 -0.97 5.91 9.04
N LEU A 47 -1.58 5.35 7.98
CA LEU A 47 -2.40 6.08 7.01
C LEU A 47 -3.85 6.27 7.47
N THR A 48 -4.32 5.42 8.39
CA THR A 48 -5.70 5.45 8.91
C THR A 48 -5.87 6.37 10.12
N ARG A 49 -4.98 7.36 10.31
CA ARG A 49 -5.09 8.30 11.44
C ARG A 49 -6.40 9.09 11.35
N ARG A 50 -7.25 8.84 12.36
CA ARG A 50 -8.55 9.48 12.65
C ARG A 50 -8.59 10.94 12.18
N ARG A 51 -9.53 11.23 11.27
CA ARG A 51 -10.11 12.57 11.06
C ARG A 51 -10.33 13.19 12.45
N ARG A 52 -9.52 14.18 12.84
CA ARG A 52 -9.89 15.05 13.95
C ARG A 52 -11.06 15.88 13.43
N VAL A 53 -12.17 15.78 14.18
CA VAL A 53 -13.44 16.51 14.00
C VAL A 53 -13.19 17.98 13.77
#